data_AF-A0A941SSJ8-F1
#
_entry.id   AF-A0A941SSJ8-F1
#
_cell.length_a   1.000
_cell.length_b   1.000
_cell.length_c   1.000
_cell.angle_alpha   90.00
_cell.angle_beta   90.00
_cell.angle_gamma   90.00
#
_symmetry.space_group_name_H-M   'P 1'
#
loop_
_entity.id
_entity.type
_entity.pdbx_description
1 polymer ?
#
loop_
_entity_poly.entity_id
_entity_poly.type
_entity_poly.pdbx_seq_one_letter_code
_entity_poly.pdbx_strand_id
1 'polypeptide(L)'
;MSFPDPARAARIAMNPITEQDIAEFLIQTPDFFERHAELLTAVQLTSPHGGRAVSLQERQAEMLREKIKVLEQRLMELMRHGNENMLIGDKLQRW
;
A
#
# COMPACT_ATOMS: atom_id res chain seq x y z
N MET A 1 19.74 -1.43 -55.32
CA MET A 1 19.13 -2.08 -54.13
C MET A 1 19.71 -1.43 -52.88
N SER A 2 18.95 -0.57 -52.20
CA SER A 2 19.35 -0.08 -50.86
C SER A 2 19.07 -1.17 -49.84
N PHE A 3 20.13 -1.63 -49.18
CA PHE A 3 20.04 -2.55 -48.04
C PHE A 3 19.27 -1.87 -46.91
N PRO A 4 18.34 -2.57 -46.24
CA PRO A 4 17.70 -2.05 -45.04
C PRO A 4 18.73 -1.94 -43.90
N ASP A 5 18.68 -0.83 -43.19
CA ASP A 5 19.58 -0.46 -42.10
C ASP A 5 19.46 -1.45 -40.91
N PRO A 6 20.53 -2.19 -40.54
CA PRO A 6 20.52 -3.14 -39.43
C PRO A 6 20.35 -2.46 -38.06
N ALA A 7 20.55 -1.14 -37.96
CA ALA A 7 20.40 -0.40 -36.71
C ALA A 7 18.94 -0.33 -36.22
N ARG A 8 17.95 -0.53 -37.10
CA ARG A 8 16.52 -0.50 -36.74
C ARG A 8 16.07 -1.79 -36.06
N ALA A 9 16.70 -2.93 -36.36
CA ALA A 9 16.39 -4.22 -35.75
C ALA A 9 17.00 -4.39 -34.34
N ALA A 10 18.15 -3.76 -34.08
CA ALA A 10 18.83 -3.82 -32.78
C ALA A 10 18.11 -3.03 -31.67
N ARG A 11 17.22 -2.07 -32.01
CA ARG A 11 16.44 -1.30 -31.04
C ARG A 11 15.34 -2.10 -30.32
N ILE A 12 15.04 -3.31 -30.78
CA ILE A 12 14.05 -4.21 -30.16
C ILE A 12 14.72 -5.09 -29.09
N ALA A 13 16.04 -5.21 -29.10
CA ALA A 13 16.80 -6.14 -28.26
C ALA A 13 17.72 -5.42 -27.28
N MET A 14 17.14 -4.60 -26.38
CA MET A 14 17.60 -4.32 -25.02
C MET A 14 16.81 -3.11 -24.49
N ASN A 15 15.57 -3.32 -24.06
CA ASN A 15 15.10 -2.53 -22.94
C ASN A 15 15.31 -3.44 -21.73
N PRO A 16 16.42 -3.31 -20.99
CA PRO A 16 16.61 -4.11 -19.79
C PRO A 16 15.41 -3.80 -18.89
N ILE A 17 14.66 -4.82 -18.49
CA ILE A 17 13.56 -4.66 -17.54
C ILE A 17 14.15 -3.97 -16.32
N THR A 18 13.77 -2.71 -16.10
CA THR A 18 14.32 -1.93 -15.01
C THR A 18 13.62 -2.31 -13.71
N GLU A 19 14.27 -2.07 -12.58
CA GLU A 19 13.65 -2.25 -11.26
C GLU A 19 12.35 -1.44 -11.13
N GLN A 20 12.30 -0.27 -11.78
CA GLN A 20 11.12 0.57 -11.85
C GLN A 20 9.97 -0.10 -12.61
N ASP A 21 10.27 -0.76 -13.74
CA ASP A 21 9.26 -1.50 -14.51
C ASP A 21 8.70 -2.68 -13.71
N ILE A 22 9.56 -3.35 -12.93
CA ILE A 22 9.14 -4.44 -12.02
C ILE A 22 8.25 -3.89 -10.91
N ALA A 23 8.64 -2.78 -10.28
CA ALA A 23 7.86 -2.15 -9.23
C ALA A 23 6.48 -1.73 -9.74
N GLU A 24 6.42 -1.12 -10.92
CA GLU A 24 5.17 -0.68 -11.54
C GLU A 24 4.28 -1.87 -11.92
N PHE A 25 4.86 -2.95 -12.45
CA PHE A 25 4.15 -4.19 -12.73
C PHE A 25 3.54 -4.83 -11.45
N LEU A 26 4.30 -4.87 -10.36
CA LEU A 26 3.84 -5.42 -9.07
C LEU A 26 2.74 -4.57 -8.43
N ILE A 27 2.78 -3.24 -8.61
CA ILE A 27 1.72 -2.33 -8.15
C ILE A 27 0.44 -2.53 -8.96
N GLN A 28 0.55 -2.66 -10.28
CA GLN A 28 -0.59 -2.82 -11.18
C GLN A 28 -1.21 -4.23 -11.11
N THR A 29 -0.48 -5.21 -10.59
CA THR A 29 -0.92 -6.62 -10.53
C THR A 29 -0.90 -7.16 -9.09
N PRO A 30 -1.85 -6.75 -8.22
CA PRO A 30 -1.88 -7.20 -6.82
C PRO A 30 -2.02 -8.72 -6.68
N ASP A 31 -2.80 -9.37 -7.56
CA ASP A 31 -3.00 -10.82 -7.60
C ASP A 31 -1.71 -11.62 -7.87
N PHE A 32 -0.63 -10.96 -8.33
CA PHE A 32 0.67 -11.59 -8.55
C PHE A 32 1.18 -12.25 -7.26
N PHE A 33 1.02 -11.57 -6.11
CA PHE A 33 1.45 -12.10 -4.82
C PHE A 33 0.56 -13.23 -4.29
N GLU A 34 -0.71 -13.28 -4.72
CA GLU A 34 -1.61 -14.40 -4.40
C GLU A 34 -1.24 -15.64 -5.22
N ARG A 35 -0.99 -15.48 -6.52
CA ARG A 35 -0.60 -16.58 -7.42
C ARG A 35 0.80 -17.11 -7.17
N HIS A 36 1.67 -16.25 -6.64
CA HIS A 36 3.06 -16.58 -6.32
C HIS A 36 3.33 -16.43 -4.81
N ALA A 37 2.43 -16.94 -3.97
CA ALA A 37 2.59 -16.91 -2.51
C ALA A 37 3.90 -17.58 -2.03
N GLU A 38 4.42 -18.55 -2.78
CA GLU A 38 5.72 -19.17 -2.51
C GLU A 38 6.90 -18.19 -2.68
N LEU A 39 6.79 -17.21 -3.59
CA LEU A 39 7.78 -16.13 -3.71
C LEU A 39 7.78 -15.23 -2.48
N LEU A 40 6.65 -15.02 -1.81
CA LEU A 40 6.62 -14.24 -0.55
C LEU A 40 7.38 -14.95 0.59
N THR A 41 7.49 -16.28 0.52
CA THR A 41 8.23 -17.07 1.51
C THR A 41 9.72 -17.11 1.19
N ALA A 42 10.07 -17.08 -0.10
CA ALA A 42 11.44 -17.05 -0.60
C ALA A 42 12.07 -15.65 -0.57
N VAL A 43 11.28 -14.60 -0.78
CA VAL A 43 11.72 -13.21 -0.79
C VAL A 43 11.79 -12.71 0.64
N GLN A 44 12.97 -12.85 1.24
CA GLN A 44 13.32 -12.15 2.47
C GLN A 44 13.62 -10.69 2.10
N LEU A 45 12.65 -9.80 2.30
CA LEU A 45 12.91 -8.35 2.32
C LEU A 45 13.73 -8.05 3.58
N THR A 46 15.04 -8.15 3.46
CA THR A 46 15.96 -7.71 4.52
C THR A 46 15.85 -6.20 4.62
N SER A 47 15.07 -5.73 5.59
CA SER A 47 15.11 -4.34 6.02
C SER A 47 16.56 -3.98 6.39
N PRO A 48 17.09 -2.84 5.93
CA PRO A 48 18.43 -2.37 6.30
C PRO A 48 18.57 -2.00 7.79
N HIS A 49 17.52 -2.14 8.59
CA HIS A 49 17.57 -2.05 10.05
C HIS A 49 17.16 -3.38 10.69
N GLY A 50 18.17 -4.18 11.06
CA GLY A 50 18.06 -5.13 12.17
C GLY A 50 17.27 -6.43 11.92
N GLY A 51 17.87 -7.37 11.20
CA GLY A 51 17.93 -8.79 11.59
C GLY A 51 16.64 -9.63 11.72
N ARG A 52 15.46 -9.11 11.43
CA ARG A 52 14.22 -9.91 11.32
C ARG A 52 13.55 -9.58 9.99
N ALA A 53 13.40 -10.59 9.13
CA ALA A 53 12.58 -10.48 7.94
C ALA A 53 11.15 -10.14 8.40
N VAL A 54 10.72 -8.89 8.19
CA VAL A 54 9.35 -8.47 8.49
C VAL A 54 8.51 -8.95 7.32
N SER A 55 7.68 -9.96 7.56
CA SER A 55 6.75 -10.49 6.57
C SER A 55 5.81 -9.37 6.11
N LEU A 56 5.43 -9.36 4.83
CA LEU A 56 4.43 -8.42 4.29
C LEU A 56 3.14 -8.39 5.12
N GLN A 57 2.78 -9.52 5.72
CA GLN A 57 1.63 -9.64 6.64
C GLN A 57 1.80 -8.81 7.92
N GLU A 58 3.02 -8.71 8.44
CA GLU A 58 3.32 -7.95 9.65
C GLU A 58 3.22 -6.44 9.38
N ARG A 59 3.65 -5.99 8.19
CA ARG A 59 3.41 -4.63 7.69
C ARG A 59 1.91 -4.33 7.51
N GLN A 60 1.15 -5.27 6.92
CA GLN A 60 -0.31 -5.11 6.76
C GLN A 60 -1.00 -5.02 8.13
N ALA A 61 -0.60 -5.86 9.09
CA ALA A 61 -1.15 -5.81 10.45
C ALA A 61 -0.83 -4.50 11.16
N GLU A 62 0.36 -3.93 10.95
CA GLU A 62 0.74 -2.63 11.48
C GLU A 62 -0.10 -1.48 10.88
N MET A 63 -0.30 -1.49 9.56
CA MET A 63 -1.18 -0.52 8.90
C MET A 63 -2.64 -0.62 9.39
N LEU A 64 -3.14 -1.83 9.64
CA LEU A 64 -4.48 -2.03 10.20
C LEU A 64 -4.57 -1.51 11.64
N ARG A 65 -3.54 -1.75 12.47
CA ARG A 65 -3.47 -1.21 13.84
C ARG A 65 -3.52 0.32 13.84
N GLU A 66 -2.75 0.98 12.97
CA GLU A 66 -2.78 2.44 12.87
C GLU A 66 -4.15 2.95 12.40
N LYS A 67 -4.76 2.29 11.42
CA LYS A 67 -6.11 2.64 10.95
C LYS A 67 -7.16 2.51 12.05
N ILE A 68 -7.09 1.46 12.87
CA ILE A 68 -7.99 1.27 14.02
C ILE A 68 -7.83 2.44 15.00
N LYS A 69 -6.59 2.80 15.36
CA LYS A 69 -6.31 3.91 16.28
C LYS A 69 -6.88 5.24 15.80
N VAL A 70 -6.73 5.55 14.51
CA VAL A 70 -7.30 6.78 13.91
C VAL A 70 -8.83 6.76 13.96
N LEU A 71 -9.45 5.61 13.70
CA LEU A 71 -10.90 5.46 13.78
C LEU A 71 -11.42 5.60 15.21
N GLU A 72 -10.73 5.02 16.20
CA GLU A 72 -11.06 5.17 17.62
C GLU A 72 -10.99 6.65 18.05
N GLN A 73 -9.98 7.40 17.61
CA GLN A 73 -9.89 8.84 17.86
C GLN A 73 -11.07 9.60 17.28
N ARG A 74 -11.41 9.33 16.01
CA ARG A 74 -12.56 9.95 15.33
C ARG A 74 -13.87 9.65 16.06
N LEU A 75 -14.05 8.42 16.55
CA LEU A 75 -15.23 8.02 17.30
C LEU A 75 -15.34 8.80 18.61
N MET A 76 -14.24 8.96 19.34
CA MET A 76 -14.22 9.77 20.57
C MET A 76 -14.60 11.23 20.31
N GLU A 77 -14.10 11.82 19.23
CA GLU A 77 -14.50 13.18 18.82
C GLU A 77 -16.00 13.28 18.52
N LEU A 78 -16.55 12.32 17.77
CA LEU A 78 -17.97 12.28 17.45
C LEU A 78 -18.85 12.11 18.70
N MET A 79 -18.44 11.26 19.65
CA MET A 79 -19.14 11.13 20.93
C MET A 79 -19.15 12.44 21.72
N ARG A 80 -18.01 13.14 21.77
CA ARG A 80 -17.93 14.46 22.41
C ARG A 80 -18.88 15.46 21.77
N HIS A 81 -18.87 15.55 20.44
CA HIS A 81 -19.80 16.42 19.71
C HIS A 81 -21.25 16.01 19.91
N GLY A 82 -21.56 14.71 19.95
CA GLY A 82 -22.90 14.21 20.27
C GLY A 82 -23.38 14.67 21.65
N ASN A 83 -22.51 14.62 22.66
CA ASN A 83 -22.82 15.09 24.01
C ASN A 83 -23.01 16.61 24.07
N GLU A 84 -22.14 17.38 23.40
CA GLU A 84 -22.29 18.83 23.26
C GLU A 84 -23.61 19.21 22.59
N ASN A 85 -23.96 18.53 21.50
CA ASN A 85 -25.22 18.72 20.79
C ASN A 85 -26.43 18.37 21.66
N MET A 86 -26.35 17.30 22.45
CA MET A 86 -27.41 16.92 23.39
C MET A 86 -27.65 18.02 24.43
N LEU A 87 -26.58 18.58 25.01
CA LEU A 87 -26.67 19.68 25.97
C LEU A 87 -27.29 20.95 25.35
N ILE A 88 -26.96 21.25 24.10
CA ILE A 88 -27.57 22.37 23.36
C ILE A 88 -29.05 22.09 23.11
N GLY A 89 -29.41 20.87 22.70
CA GLY A 89 -30.79 20.46 22.48
C GLY A 89 -31.63 20.56 23.75
N ASP A 90 -31.12 20.10 24.89
CA ASP A 90 -31.80 20.17 26.18
C ASP A 90 -31.98 21.62 26.66
N LYS A 91 -31.01 22.51 26.37
CA LYS A 91 -31.19 23.95 26.61
C LYS A 91 -32.28 24.54 25.71
N LEU A 92 -32.30 24.20 24.41
CA LEU A 92 -33.30 24.69 23.47
C LEU A 92 -34.71 24.24 23.85
N GLN A 93 -34.89 23.01 24.34
CA GLN A 93 -36.19 22.47 24.76
C GLN A 93 -36.74 23.12 26.04
N ARG A 94 -35.88 23.77 26.84
CA ARG A 94 -36.26 24.45 28.10
C ARG A 94 -36.53 25.94 27.93
N TRP A 95 -36.23 26.50 26.76
CA TRP A 95 -36.56 27.88 26.38
C TRP A 95 -37.96 27.95 25.78
#